data_AF-A0A4R6X6G0-F1
#
_entry.id   AF-A0A4R6X6G0-F1
#
_cell.length_a   1.000
_cell.length_b   1.000
_cell.length_c   1.000
_cell.angle_alpha   90.00
_cell.angle_beta   90.00
_cell.angle_gamma   90.00
#
_symmetry.space_group_name_H-M   'P 1'
#
loop_
_entity.id
_entity.type
_entity.pdbx_description
1 polymer ?
#
loop_
_entity_poly.entity_id
_entity_poly.type
_entity_poly.pdbx_seq_one_letter_code
_entity_poly.pdbx_strand_id
1 'polypeptide(L)'
;MKHVGIWVLLFCLGLGSAQAKRLGLFFDTHGNMISPDDYLVHQALKDDEGGYKNDAMWRLQEAGEYGNKHGQYYAGLLYLQQGDYVNGYAWLKLAGEDFMNNSNLLPSVSQTLNSRGLMNTAKQTHHRLNEQINFESTIAKRVDWFKKLKFAGSHIGGYIPVFWRTEMRDGVVVKGFDLRQDIKSFLFDYRYQQGDVRLTELELDVIL
;
A
#
# COMPACT_ATOMS: atom_id res chain seq x y z
N MET A 1 49.68 26.90 -25.72
CA MET A 1 49.88 26.51 -24.30
C MET A 1 48.51 26.19 -23.73
N LYS A 2 48.07 24.93 -23.85
CA LYS A 2 47.95 23.97 -22.73
C LYS A 2 47.32 24.60 -21.49
N HIS A 3 46.02 24.39 -21.29
CA HIS A 3 45.53 23.53 -20.20
C HIS A 3 44.21 22.88 -20.62
N VAL A 4 44.25 21.55 -20.65
CA VAL A 4 43.17 20.61 -20.92
C VAL A 4 42.48 20.37 -19.57
N GLY A 5 41.20 20.71 -19.47
CA GLY A 5 40.33 20.32 -18.35
C GLY A 5 39.43 19.18 -18.78
N ILE A 6 39.88 17.94 -18.57
CA ILE A 6 39.06 16.73 -18.73
C ILE A 6 38.06 16.72 -17.58
N TRP A 7 36.79 16.92 -17.87
CA TRP A 7 35.71 16.55 -16.95
C TRP A 7 35.51 15.04 -17.07
N VAL A 8 36.07 14.29 -16.11
CA VAL A 8 35.76 12.87 -15.94
C VAL A 8 34.31 12.78 -15.50
N LEU A 9 33.44 12.39 -16.43
CA LEU A 9 32.14 11.78 -16.15
C LEU A 9 32.39 10.51 -15.33
N LEU A 10 32.24 10.60 -14.02
CA LEU A 10 32.20 9.43 -13.16
C LEU A 10 30.81 8.81 -13.27
N PHE A 11 30.64 8.05 -14.36
CA PHE A 11 29.51 7.17 -14.58
C PHE A 11 29.67 5.97 -13.63
N CYS A 12 29.26 6.15 -12.37
CA CYS A 12 29.03 5.03 -11.48
C CYS A 12 27.84 4.24 -12.06
N LEU A 13 28.15 3.17 -12.79
CA LEU A 13 27.27 2.03 -13.02
C LEU A 13 26.93 1.41 -11.66
N GLY A 14 26.06 2.10 -10.92
CA GLY A 14 25.31 1.50 -9.84
C GLY A 14 24.31 0.57 -10.50
N LEU A 15 24.56 -0.75 -10.42
CA LEU A 15 23.51 -1.75 -10.49
C LEU A 15 22.48 -1.35 -9.42
N GLY A 16 21.46 -0.62 -9.87
CA GLY A 16 20.34 -0.21 -9.04
C GLY A 16 19.60 -1.46 -8.62
N SER A 17 19.97 -2.00 -7.45
CA SER A 17 18.94 -2.54 -6.58
C SER A 17 17.91 -1.42 -6.45
N ALA A 18 16.70 -1.65 -6.96
CA ALA A 18 15.57 -0.78 -6.72
C ALA A 18 15.38 -0.74 -5.20
N GLN A 19 16.09 0.17 -4.53
CA GLN A 19 15.76 0.56 -3.18
C GLN A 19 14.35 1.09 -3.29
N ALA A 20 13.38 0.28 -2.84
CA ALA A 20 12.00 0.70 -2.68
C ALA A 20 12.04 2.10 -2.05
N LYS A 21 11.57 3.11 -2.79
CA LYS A 21 11.50 4.47 -2.28
C LYS A 21 10.79 4.37 -0.93
N ARG A 22 11.45 4.81 0.14
CA ARG A 22 10.88 4.76 1.48
C ARG A 22 9.55 5.52 1.45
N LEU A 23 8.47 4.84 1.80
CA LEU A 23 7.13 5.42 1.87
C LEU A 23 7.13 6.49 2.97
N GLY A 24 6.96 7.76 2.54
CA GLY A 24 7.01 8.92 3.42
C GLY A 24 5.69 9.22 4.11
N LEU A 25 5.60 10.42 4.70
CA LEU A 25 4.36 10.99 5.17
C LEU A 25 3.69 11.78 4.05
N PHE A 26 2.39 11.57 3.90
CA PHE A 26 1.53 12.29 2.98
C PHE A 26 0.35 12.84 3.75
N PHE A 27 -0.18 13.96 3.27
CA PHE A 27 -1.26 14.68 3.92
C PHE A 27 -2.30 15.06 2.87
N ASP A 28 -3.57 15.08 3.27
CA ASP A 28 -4.65 15.63 2.47
C ASP A 28 -4.64 17.17 2.50
N THR A 29 -5.56 17.82 1.80
CA THR A 29 -5.69 19.30 1.77
C THR A 29 -6.11 19.91 3.11
N HIS A 30 -6.49 19.09 4.09
CA HIS A 30 -6.89 19.52 5.42
C HIS A 30 -5.78 19.31 6.46
N GLY A 31 -4.66 18.70 6.05
CA GLY A 31 -3.52 18.40 6.92
C GLY A 31 -3.66 17.10 7.70
N ASN A 32 -4.66 16.27 7.40
CA ASN A 32 -4.76 14.93 7.98
C ASN A 32 -3.77 14.01 7.27
N MET A 33 -3.17 13.08 8.01
CA MET A 33 -2.29 12.09 7.41
C MET A 33 -3.09 11.18 6.47
N ILE A 34 -2.61 11.04 5.23
CA ILE A 34 -3.06 9.96 4.35
C ILE A 34 -2.34 8.68 4.78
N SER A 35 -3.11 7.65 5.12
CA SER A 35 -2.54 6.38 5.53
C SER A 35 -1.63 5.80 4.44
N PRO A 36 -0.48 5.21 4.80
CA PRO A 36 0.47 4.64 3.85
C PRO A 36 -0.15 3.67 2.84
N ASP A 37 -1.09 2.85 3.30
CA ASP A 37 -1.78 1.84 2.51
C ASP A 37 -2.83 2.44 1.57
N ASP A 38 -3.59 3.45 2.00
CA ASP A 38 -4.50 4.19 1.12
C ASP A 38 -3.75 4.95 0.02
N TYR A 39 -2.61 5.57 0.38
CA TYR A 39 -1.73 6.20 -0.61
C TYR A 39 -1.25 5.17 -1.66
N LEU A 40 -0.85 3.98 -1.22
CA LEU A 40 -0.42 2.91 -2.13
C LEU A 40 -1.55 2.45 -3.06
N VAL A 41 -2.78 2.30 -2.57
CA VAL A 41 -3.94 1.98 -3.39
C VAL A 41 -4.16 3.06 -4.45
N HIS A 42 -4.18 4.34 -4.05
CA HIS A 42 -4.38 5.44 -4.99
C HIS A 42 -3.33 5.49 -6.09
N GLN A 43 -2.05 5.34 -5.72
CA GLN A 43 -0.97 5.29 -6.71
C GLN A 43 -1.08 4.07 -7.61
N ALA A 44 -1.52 2.93 -7.08
CA ALA A 44 -1.70 1.74 -7.90
C ALA A 44 -2.80 1.89 -8.94
N LEU A 45 -3.91 2.55 -8.60
CA LEU A 45 -4.98 2.82 -9.55
C LEU A 45 -4.51 3.74 -10.67
N LYS A 46 -3.71 4.77 -10.35
CA LYS A 46 -3.06 5.63 -11.36
C LYS A 46 -2.09 4.86 -12.24
N ASP A 47 -1.27 3.99 -11.65
CA ASP A 47 -0.34 3.13 -12.39
C ASP A 47 -1.13 2.19 -13.33
N ASP A 48 -2.26 1.64 -12.87
CA ASP A 48 -3.11 0.74 -13.66
C ASP A 48 -3.75 1.46 -14.87
N GLU A 49 -4.31 2.64 -14.65
CA GLU A 49 -4.86 3.52 -15.70
C GLU A 49 -3.80 3.94 -16.72
N GLY A 50 -2.57 4.17 -16.26
CA GLY A 50 -1.41 4.46 -17.10
C GLY A 50 -0.83 3.24 -17.84
N GLY A 51 -1.35 2.04 -17.60
CA GLY A 51 -0.88 0.79 -18.20
C GLY A 51 0.34 0.16 -17.51
N TYR A 52 0.79 0.70 -16.38
CA TYR A 52 1.90 0.19 -15.57
C TYR A 52 1.45 -0.94 -14.63
N LYS A 53 0.93 -2.03 -15.21
CA LYS A 53 0.30 -3.15 -14.50
C LYS A 53 1.20 -3.79 -13.43
N ASN A 54 2.51 -3.85 -13.64
CA ASN A 54 3.45 -4.42 -12.67
C ASN A 54 3.63 -3.53 -11.43
N ASP A 55 3.74 -2.22 -11.63
CA ASP A 55 3.87 -1.24 -10.54
C ASP A 55 2.58 -1.18 -9.74
N ALA A 56 1.43 -1.16 -10.44
CA ALA A 56 0.11 -1.27 -9.82
C ALA A 56 0.00 -2.53 -8.94
N MET A 57 0.36 -3.71 -9.47
CA MET A 57 0.33 -4.96 -8.70
C MET A 57 1.19 -4.88 -7.44
N TRP A 58 2.44 -4.46 -7.57
CA TRP A 58 3.36 -4.36 -6.43
C TRP A 58 2.81 -3.44 -5.33
N ARG A 59 2.26 -2.29 -5.69
CA ARG A 59 1.66 -1.35 -4.72
C ARG A 59 0.42 -1.91 -4.05
N LEU A 60 -0.46 -2.60 -4.79
CA LEU A 60 -1.67 -3.20 -4.24
C LEU A 60 -1.32 -4.32 -3.26
N GLN A 61 -0.31 -5.12 -3.58
CA GLN A 61 0.20 -6.13 -2.67
C GLN A 61 0.78 -5.49 -1.40
N GLU A 62 1.59 -4.45 -1.54
CA GLU A 62 2.15 -3.74 -0.38
C GLU A 62 1.06 -3.11 0.50
N ALA A 63 0.03 -2.50 -0.10
CA ALA A 63 -1.14 -2.00 0.62
C ALA A 63 -1.89 -3.14 1.34
N GLY A 64 -2.06 -4.27 0.66
CA GLY A 64 -2.69 -5.45 1.23
C GLY A 64 -1.91 -6.06 2.39
N GLU A 65 -0.58 -5.98 2.38
CA GLU A 65 0.30 -6.38 3.49
C GLU A 65 0.22 -5.42 4.69
N TYR A 66 -0.12 -4.15 4.45
CA TYR A 66 -0.55 -3.25 5.52
C TYR A 66 -1.98 -3.56 5.99
N GLY A 67 -2.67 -4.54 5.41
CA GLY A 67 -4.02 -4.95 5.80
C GLY A 67 -5.14 -4.25 5.04
N ASN A 68 -4.83 -3.43 4.04
CA ASN A 68 -5.84 -2.70 3.29
C ASN A 68 -6.66 -3.63 2.39
N LYS A 69 -7.97 -3.70 2.65
CA LYS A 69 -8.89 -4.58 1.93
C LYS A 69 -9.15 -4.14 0.49
N HIS A 70 -9.09 -2.84 0.19
CA HIS A 70 -9.10 -2.34 -1.19
C HIS A 70 -7.85 -2.81 -1.93
N GLY A 71 -6.67 -2.69 -1.31
CA GLY A 71 -5.42 -3.24 -1.85
C GLY A 71 -5.54 -4.72 -2.19
N GLN A 72 -6.06 -5.52 -1.27
CA GLN A 72 -6.26 -6.96 -1.47
C GLN A 72 -7.26 -7.27 -2.60
N TYR A 73 -8.38 -6.55 -2.64
CA TYR A 73 -9.42 -6.72 -3.64
C TYR A 73 -8.92 -6.38 -5.05
N TYR A 74 -8.32 -5.21 -5.24
CA TYR A 74 -7.81 -4.78 -6.53
C TYR A 74 -6.62 -5.63 -7.00
N ALA A 75 -5.74 -6.10 -6.10
CA ALA A 75 -4.72 -7.08 -6.46
C ALA A 75 -5.36 -8.35 -7.04
N GLY A 76 -6.42 -8.85 -6.40
CA GLY A 76 -7.20 -9.98 -6.88
C GLY A 76 -7.77 -9.75 -8.28
N LEU A 77 -8.39 -8.60 -8.53
CA LEU A 77 -8.90 -8.24 -9.86
C LEU A 77 -7.79 -8.17 -10.92
N LEU A 78 -6.65 -7.59 -10.57
CA LEU A 78 -5.53 -7.42 -11.49
C LEU A 78 -4.92 -8.78 -11.89
N TYR A 79 -4.83 -9.73 -10.97
CA TYR A 79 -4.46 -11.11 -11.29
C TYR A 79 -5.45 -11.77 -12.26
N LEU A 80 -6.76 -11.57 -12.07
CA LEU A 80 -7.77 -12.10 -12.97
C LEU A 80 -7.65 -11.50 -14.38
N GLN A 81 -7.37 -10.20 -14.50
CA GLN A 81 -7.12 -9.55 -15.79
C GLN A 81 -5.91 -10.15 -16.51
N GLN A 82 -4.90 -10.62 -15.76
CA GLN A 82 -3.72 -11.31 -16.30
C GLN A 82 -3.95 -12.82 -16.55
N GLY A 83 -5.16 -13.33 -16.27
CA GLY A 83 -5.50 -14.74 -16.44
C GLY A 83 -5.01 -15.66 -15.31
N ASP A 84 -4.49 -15.11 -14.22
CA ASP A 84 -4.04 -15.85 -13.05
C ASP A 84 -5.20 -16.03 -12.05
N TYR A 85 -6.06 -17.00 -12.35
CA TYR A 85 -7.22 -17.31 -11.51
C TYR A 85 -6.85 -17.85 -10.13
N VAL A 86 -5.66 -18.44 -9.97
CA VAL A 86 -5.21 -19.02 -8.70
C VAL A 86 -4.88 -17.91 -7.71
N ASN A 87 -4.02 -16.97 -8.11
CA ASN A 87 -3.70 -15.82 -7.28
C ASN A 87 -4.90 -14.86 -7.16
N GLY A 88 -5.66 -14.66 -8.25
CA GLY A 88 -6.86 -13.83 -8.22
C GLY A 88 -7.88 -14.29 -7.18
N TYR A 89 -8.19 -15.59 -7.15
CA TYR A 89 -9.07 -16.16 -6.12
C TYR A 89 -8.52 -15.96 -4.70
N ALA A 90 -7.22 -16.22 -4.51
CA ALA A 90 -6.60 -16.18 -3.20
C ALA A 90 -6.62 -14.77 -2.60
N TRP A 91 -6.29 -13.74 -3.39
CA TRP A 91 -6.35 -12.34 -2.97
C TRP A 91 -7.78 -11.84 -2.76
N LEU A 92 -8.74 -12.24 -3.61
CA LEU A 92 -10.15 -11.89 -3.41
C LEU A 92 -10.74 -12.51 -2.13
N LYS A 93 -10.38 -13.76 -1.79
CA LYS A 93 -10.78 -14.36 -0.51
C LYS A 93 -10.15 -13.65 0.68
N LEU A 94 -8.90 -13.19 0.55
CA LEU A 94 -8.21 -12.45 1.61
C LEU A 94 -8.88 -11.10 1.88
N ALA A 95 -9.34 -10.41 0.83
CA ALA A 95 -10.07 -9.14 0.94
C ALA A 95 -11.36 -9.26 1.78
N GLY A 96 -12.01 -10.41 1.73
CA GLY A 96 -13.26 -10.67 2.44
C GLY A 96 -14.49 -10.42 1.57
N GLU A 97 -15.60 -11.09 1.90
CA GLU A 97 -16.80 -11.09 1.06
C GLU A 97 -17.57 -9.78 1.10
N ASP A 98 -17.62 -9.14 2.26
CA ASP A 98 -18.29 -7.84 2.48
C ASP A 98 -17.67 -6.71 1.65
N PHE A 99 -16.43 -6.91 1.21
CA PHE A 99 -15.67 -5.93 0.45
C PHE A 99 -15.93 -6.00 -1.07
N MET A 100 -16.55 -7.08 -1.52
CA MET A 100 -16.82 -7.27 -2.93
C MET A 100 -18.18 -6.69 -3.28
N ASN A 101 -18.19 -5.66 -4.14
CA ASN A 101 -19.43 -5.13 -4.72
C ASN A 101 -20.13 -6.07 -5.72
N ASN A 102 -19.60 -7.28 -5.91
CA ASN A 102 -20.10 -8.25 -6.86
C ASN A 102 -20.11 -9.65 -6.25
N SER A 103 -21.28 -10.06 -5.77
CA SER A 103 -21.51 -11.37 -5.15
C SER A 103 -21.26 -12.56 -6.09
N ASN A 104 -21.27 -12.34 -7.41
CA ASN A 104 -21.05 -13.38 -8.41
C ASN A 104 -19.58 -13.58 -8.78
N LEU A 105 -18.68 -12.67 -8.37
CA LEU A 105 -17.27 -12.70 -8.77
C LEU A 105 -16.56 -13.96 -8.27
N LEU A 106 -16.53 -14.20 -6.95
CA LEU A 106 -15.89 -15.38 -6.39
C LEU A 106 -16.51 -16.72 -6.85
N PRO A 107 -17.84 -16.86 -6.92
CA PRO A 107 -18.46 -18.05 -7.52
C PRO A 107 -17.99 -18.32 -8.96
N SER A 108 -17.93 -17.29 -9.80
CA SER A 108 -17.51 -17.42 -11.21
C SER A 108 -16.04 -17.83 -11.34
N VAL A 109 -15.16 -17.22 -10.52
CA VAL A 109 -13.74 -17.61 -10.44
C VAL A 109 -13.61 -19.06 -9.95
N SER A 110 -14.40 -19.44 -8.93
CA SER A 110 -14.40 -20.80 -8.38
C SER A 110 -14.82 -21.85 -9.41
N GLN A 111 -15.86 -21.56 -10.19
CA GLN A 111 -16.30 -22.42 -11.29
C GLN A 111 -15.19 -22.61 -12.33
N THR A 112 -14.52 -21.52 -12.71
CA THR A 112 -13.39 -21.55 -13.66
C THR A 112 -12.22 -22.38 -13.11
N LEU A 113 -11.91 -22.26 -11.82
CA LEU A 113 -10.87 -23.05 -11.17
C LEU A 113 -11.23 -24.53 -11.10
N ASN A 114 -12.49 -24.87 -10.80
CA ASN A 114 -12.97 -26.24 -10.77
C ASN A 114 -12.90 -26.90 -12.15
N SER A 115 -13.35 -26.20 -13.21
CA SER A 115 -13.28 -26.73 -14.58
C SER A 115 -11.84 -26.94 -15.06
N ARG A 116 -10.88 -26.20 -14.49
CA ARG A 116 -9.45 -26.33 -14.78
C ARG A 116 -8.71 -27.28 -13.82
N GLY A 117 -9.38 -27.83 -12.80
CA GLY A 117 -8.74 -28.66 -11.77
C GLY A 117 -7.76 -27.92 -10.85
N LEU A 118 -7.81 -26.59 -10.78
CA LEU A 118 -6.85 -25.73 -10.05
C LEU A 118 -7.35 -25.27 -8.67
N MET A 119 -8.56 -25.67 -8.27
CA MET A 119 -9.19 -25.21 -7.02
C MET A 119 -8.35 -25.54 -5.78
N ASN A 120 -7.75 -26.73 -5.70
CA ASN A 120 -6.92 -27.10 -4.56
C ASN A 120 -5.67 -26.20 -4.44
N THR A 121 -5.04 -25.87 -5.57
CA THR A 121 -3.90 -24.94 -5.63
C THR A 121 -4.30 -23.54 -5.20
N ALA A 122 -5.47 -23.06 -5.62
CA ALA A 122 -6.00 -21.76 -5.20
C ALA A 122 -6.27 -21.71 -3.68
N LYS A 123 -6.83 -22.77 -3.10
CA LYS A 123 -7.02 -22.89 -1.64
C LYS A 123 -5.71 -22.91 -0.86
N GLN A 124 -4.70 -23.63 -1.35
CA GLN A 124 -3.36 -23.65 -0.77
C GLN A 124 -2.69 -22.26 -0.84
N THR A 125 -2.86 -21.58 -1.97
CA THR A 125 -2.34 -20.22 -2.18
C THR A 125 -3.00 -19.24 -1.23
N HIS A 126 -4.32 -19.32 -1.06
CA HIS A 126 -5.07 -18.53 -0.07
C HIS A 126 -4.58 -18.80 1.36
N HIS A 127 -4.39 -20.07 1.74
CA HIS A 127 -3.87 -20.41 3.07
C HIS A 127 -2.51 -19.77 3.31
N ARG A 128 -1.58 -19.90 2.36
CA ARG A 128 -0.25 -19.29 2.44
C ARG A 128 -0.33 -17.76 2.55
N LEU A 129 -1.17 -17.11 1.74
CA LEU A 129 -1.36 -15.67 1.83
C LEU A 129 -1.91 -15.25 3.19
N ASN A 130 -2.86 -16.01 3.75
CA ASN A 130 -3.41 -15.73 5.08
C ASN A 130 -2.39 -15.96 6.20
N GLU A 131 -1.44 -16.88 6.03
CA GLU A 131 -0.30 -17.02 6.97
C GLU A 131 0.70 -15.87 6.85
N GLN A 132 0.88 -15.30 5.66
CA GLN A 132 1.81 -14.20 5.41
C GLN A 132 1.22 -12.83 5.77
N ILE A 133 -0.07 -12.64 5.49
CA ILE A 133 -0.82 -11.40 5.68
C ILE A 133 -1.91 -11.68 6.73
N ASN A 134 -1.51 -11.60 7.99
CA ASN A 134 -2.38 -11.74 9.14
C ASN A 134 -2.22 -10.52 10.06
N PHE A 135 -2.96 -10.51 11.17
CA PHE A 135 -2.93 -9.42 12.14
C PHE A 135 -1.50 -9.10 12.62
N GLU A 136 -0.75 -10.11 13.06
CA GLU A 136 0.60 -9.93 13.62
C GLU A 136 1.58 -9.36 12.58
N SER A 137 1.59 -9.93 11.37
CA SER A 137 2.48 -9.45 10.30
C SER A 137 2.10 -8.04 9.82
N THR A 138 0.79 -7.74 9.77
CA THR A 138 0.28 -6.40 9.42
C THR A 138 0.72 -5.35 10.44
N ILE A 139 0.50 -5.60 11.73
CA ILE A 139 0.91 -4.68 12.80
C ILE A 139 2.43 -4.52 12.80
N ALA A 140 3.19 -5.61 12.65
CA ALA A 140 4.64 -5.53 12.54
C ALA A 140 5.10 -4.63 11.39
N LYS A 141 4.46 -4.74 10.20
CA LYS A 141 4.76 -3.90 9.04
C LYS A 141 4.41 -2.44 9.29
N ARG A 142 3.23 -2.14 9.85
CA ARG A 142 2.79 -0.78 10.22
C ARG A 142 3.76 -0.12 11.21
N VAL A 143 4.16 -0.86 12.25
CA VAL A 143 5.12 -0.39 13.27
C VAL A 143 6.52 -0.20 12.68
N ASP A 144 6.98 -1.10 11.81
CA ASP A 144 8.27 -0.97 11.13
C ASP A 144 8.31 0.27 10.23
N TRP A 145 7.24 0.55 9.47
CA TRP A 145 7.10 1.80 8.72
C TRP A 145 7.23 3.02 9.65
N PHE A 146 6.47 3.05 10.75
CA PHE A 146 6.51 4.17 11.70
C PHE A 146 7.92 4.39 12.28
N LYS A 147 8.60 3.31 12.68
CA LYS A 147 9.99 3.36 13.18
C LYS A 147 10.99 3.85 12.14
N LYS A 148 10.65 3.82 10.85
CA LYS A 148 11.52 4.36 9.78
C LYS A 148 11.33 5.85 9.55
N LEU A 149 10.23 6.44 10.02
CA LEU A 149 9.98 7.87 9.93
C LEU A 149 10.93 8.65 10.84
N LYS A 150 11.49 9.74 10.30
CA LYS A 150 12.39 10.63 11.03
C LYS A 150 11.81 12.03 11.06
N PHE A 151 11.81 12.63 12.25
CA PHE A 151 11.26 13.96 12.49
C PHE A 151 12.37 14.89 12.97
N ALA A 152 12.41 16.13 12.46
CA ALA A 152 13.33 17.19 12.87
C ALA A 152 14.83 16.76 12.95
N GLY A 153 15.28 15.90 12.03
CA GLY A 153 16.67 15.41 12.02
C GLY A 153 17.01 14.38 13.10
N SER A 154 16.02 13.88 13.85
CA SER A 154 16.20 12.87 14.89
C SER A 154 16.80 11.55 14.35
N HIS A 155 17.71 10.96 15.13
CA HIS A 155 18.18 9.59 14.95
C HIS A 155 17.21 8.54 15.52
N ILE A 156 16.25 8.96 16.32
CA ILE A 156 15.23 8.11 16.94
C ILE A 156 14.04 8.05 15.97
N GLY A 157 13.93 6.93 15.26
CA GLY A 157 12.83 6.67 14.36
C GLY A 157 11.51 6.48 15.10
N GLY A 158 10.42 6.99 14.55
CA GLY A 158 9.09 6.96 15.17
C GLY A 158 8.91 7.89 16.38
N TYR A 159 9.89 8.72 16.74
CA TYR A 159 9.67 9.75 17.75
C TYR A 159 9.19 11.05 17.11
N ILE A 160 7.96 11.48 17.42
CA ILE A 160 7.42 12.78 17.01
C ILE A 160 7.57 13.78 18.17
N PRO A 161 8.46 14.78 18.07
CA PRO A 161 8.61 15.81 19.09
C PRO A 161 7.30 16.59 19.33
N VAL A 162 7.08 17.06 20.56
CA VAL A 162 5.87 17.83 20.91
C VAL A 162 5.74 19.13 20.10
N PHE A 163 6.88 19.78 19.83
CA PHE A 163 6.97 21.02 19.06
C PHE A 163 7.05 20.80 17.53
N TRP A 164 7.03 19.56 17.06
CA TRP A 164 7.12 19.30 15.63
C TRP A 164 5.91 19.91 14.91
N ARG A 165 6.17 20.59 13.80
CA ARG A 165 5.15 21.11 12.89
C ARG A 165 5.72 21.17 11.48
N THR A 166 4.85 21.08 10.49
CA THR A 166 5.18 21.35 9.08
C THR A 166 4.10 22.22 8.47
N GLU A 167 4.49 23.03 7.49
CA GLU A 167 3.58 23.84 6.69
C GLU A 167 3.52 23.23 5.29
N MET A 168 2.30 23.01 4.80
CA MET A 168 2.03 22.50 3.46
C MET A 168 2.01 23.65 2.45
N ARG A 169 2.04 23.31 1.15
CA ARG A 169 2.15 24.32 0.08
C ARG A 169 0.98 25.30 0.01
N ASP A 170 -0.18 24.88 0.48
CA ASP A 170 -1.43 25.65 0.58
C ASP A 170 -1.53 26.49 1.87
N GLY A 171 -0.50 26.47 2.71
CA GLY A 171 -0.45 27.20 3.98
C GLY A 171 -1.10 26.48 5.16
N VAL A 172 -1.56 25.23 4.97
CA VAL A 172 -2.08 24.42 6.07
C VAL A 172 -0.94 23.95 6.96
N VAL A 173 -1.11 24.09 8.28
CA VAL A 173 -0.09 23.75 9.27
C VAL A 173 -0.47 22.46 10.00
N VAL A 174 0.33 21.42 9.80
CA VAL A 174 0.18 20.14 10.53
C VAL A 174 1.01 20.21 11.81
N LYS A 175 0.37 19.96 12.95
CA LYS A 175 1.05 19.93 14.26
C LYS A 175 1.38 18.49 14.65
N GLY A 176 2.43 18.32 15.42
CA GLY A 176 2.86 17.00 15.90
C GLY A 176 1.88 16.31 16.84
N PHE A 177 0.96 17.05 17.47
CA PHE A 177 -0.13 16.43 18.22
C PHE A 177 -1.12 15.72 17.30
N ASP A 178 -1.57 16.38 16.24
CA ASP A 178 -2.53 15.85 15.28
C ASP A 178 -1.93 14.64 14.55
N LEU A 179 -0.70 14.77 14.04
CA LEU A 179 0.01 13.65 13.41
C LEU A 179 0.18 12.43 14.34
N ARG A 180 0.39 12.63 15.64
CA ARG A 180 0.47 11.52 16.59
C ARG A 180 -0.85 10.78 16.71
N GLN A 181 -1.97 11.47 16.65
CA GLN A 181 -3.29 10.84 16.67
C GLN A 181 -3.53 10.05 15.39
N ASP A 182 -3.25 10.64 14.23
CA ASP A 182 -3.43 9.97 12.95
C ASP A 182 -2.56 8.71 12.84
N ILE A 183 -1.29 8.80 13.23
CA ILE A 183 -0.40 7.63 13.26
C ILE A 183 -0.90 6.59 14.25
N LYS A 184 -1.36 6.99 15.44
CA LYS A 184 -1.89 6.03 16.41
C LYS A 184 -3.11 5.31 15.83
N SER A 185 -3.99 6.04 15.14
CA SER A 185 -5.15 5.47 14.48
C SER A 185 -4.74 4.48 13.39
N PHE A 186 -3.80 4.86 12.51
CA PHE A 186 -3.25 3.95 11.52
C PHE A 186 -2.59 2.72 12.17
N LEU A 187 -1.80 2.87 13.23
CA LEU A 187 -1.10 1.75 13.84
C LEU A 187 -2.04 0.77 14.56
N PHE A 188 -3.08 1.27 15.23
CA PHE A 188 -3.82 0.50 16.24
C PHE A 188 -5.34 0.51 16.10
N ASP A 189 -5.92 1.52 15.46
CA ASP A 189 -7.35 1.52 15.12
C ASP A 189 -7.62 0.73 13.83
N TYR A 190 -6.58 0.04 13.31
CA TYR A 190 -6.74 -1.08 12.40
C TYR A 190 -7.58 -2.17 13.09
N ARG A 191 -8.90 -2.02 12.98
CA ARG A 191 -9.82 -3.09 13.28
C ARG A 191 -9.55 -4.16 12.24
N TYR A 192 -8.96 -5.27 12.67
CA TYR A 192 -9.02 -6.54 11.95
C TYR A 192 -10.48 -7.00 11.93
N GLN A 193 -11.33 -6.23 11.26
CA GLN A 193 -12.74 -6.51 11.11
C GLN A 193 -12.88 -7.43 9.91
N GLN A 194 -13.18 -8.70 10.19
CA GLN A 194 -14.27 -9.34 9.47
C GLN A 194 -15.49 -8.40 9.61
N GLY A 195 -15.84 -7.66 8.56
CA GLY A 195 -17.09 -6.88 8.51
C GLY A 195 -16.93 -5.38 8.32
N ASP A 196 -17.38 -4.93 7.14
CA ASP A 196 -17.90 -3.60 6.74
C ASP A 196 -17.01 -2.35 6.87
N VAL A 197 -16.42 -1.95 5.73
CA VAL A 197 -16.09 -0.55 5.39
C VAL A 197 -16.61 -0.27 3.97
N ARG A 198 -17.33 0.85 3.78
CA ARG A 198 -18.03 1.21 2.53
C ARG A 198 -17.15 2.09 1.63
N LEU A 199 -17.24 1.89 0.31
CA LEU A 199 -16.41 2.56 -0.72
C LEU A 199 -16.48 4.09 -0.79
N THR A 200 -17.44 4.73 -0.15
CA THR A 200 -17.65 6.17 -0.25
C THR A 200 -16.61 7.02 0.49
N GLU A 201 -15.58 6.42 1.07
CA GLU A 201 -14.53 7.10 1.84
C GLU A 201 -13.21 7.28 1.06
N LEU A 202 -13.13 6.81 -0.20
CA LEU A 202 -11.89 6.84 -1.02
C LEU A 202 -11.76 8.05 -1.97
N GLU A 203 -12.60 9.08 -1.87
CA GLU A 203 -12.37 10.33 -2.60
C GLU A 203 -11.29 11.15 -1.88
N LEU A 204 -10.03 10.81 -2.16
CA LEU A 204 -8.88 11.64 -1.79
C LEU A 204 -8.83 12.84 -2.74
N ASP A 205 -9.31 13.99 -2.27
CA ASP A 205 -9.07 15.30 -2.87
C ASP A 205 -7.56 15.64 -2.81
N VAL A 206 -6.76 15.01 -3.66
CA VAL A 206 -5.33 15.28 -3.79
C VAL A 206 -5.13 16.11 -5.05
N ILE A 207 -5.05 17.43 -4.88
CA ILE A 207 -4.58 18.35 -5.92
C ILE A 207 -3.04 18.24 -5.94
N LEU A 208 -2.49 17.78 -7.06
CA LEU A 208 -1.03 17.75 -7.34
C LEU A 208 -0.48 19.15 -7.62
#